data_AF-A0A0G1Q3E7-F1
#
_entry.id   AF-A0A0G1Q3E7-F1
#
_cell.length_a   1.000
_cell.length_b   1.000
_cell.length_c   1.000
_cell.angle_alpha   90.00
_cell.angle_beta   90.00
_cell.angle_gamma   90.00
#
_symmetry.space_group_name_H-M   'P 1'
#
loop_
_entity.id
_entity.type
_entity.pdbx_description
1 polymer ?
#
loop_
_entity_poly.entity_id
_entity_poly.type
_entity_poly.pdbx_seq_one_letter_code
_entity_poly.pdbx_strand_id
1 'polypeptide(L)'
;MARPERLFTFSSHSMPWQALIDVGFWQNDIVTEDSRIFWQCFVRYDGNYRVTPMFMPVSMDTVYTGSFWQTMVNQYKQQRRWAYGAENLPYLILYSVWGKHIPWAKKARYLWNMLEGYYSWATAPIIIFLLGRLPLYFVGPDEGASLIIYNAPQTLRWLMMLAMIGLVLSAVLSTILLPPKPANRSPFRYVLMVLQWVLFPVAMIIFGSIPATDSQTRLLTGKYLGFWVTTKHRESANS
;
A
#
# COMPACT_ATOMS: atom_id res chain seq x y z
N MET A 1 -0.43 -13.80 -12.17
CA MET A 1 0.56 -13.24 -13.13
C MET A 1 0.56 -11.73 -12.97
N ALA A 2 1.71 -11.12 -12.68
CA ALA A 2 1.78 -9.69 -12.41
C ALA A 2 1.54 -8.88 -13.69
N ARG A 3 0.69 -7.85 -13.62
CA ARG A 3 0.41 -6.92 -14.73
C ARG A 3 1.56 -5.93 -14.89
N PRO A 4 2.40 -6.01 -15.94
CA PRO A 4 3.61 -5.18 -16.07
C PRO A 4 3.33 -3.67 -15.96
N GLU A 5 2.18 -3.22 -16.49
CA GLU A 5 1.70 -1.84 -16.45
C GLU A 5 1.28 -1.31 -15.07
N ARG A 6 1.28 -2.16 -14.04
CA ARG A 6 1.07 -1.75 -12.63
C ARG A 6 2.34 -1.86 -11.80
N LEU A 7 3.44 -2.34 -12.38
CA LEU A 7 4.70 -2.52 -11.67
C LEU A 7 5.58 -1.28 -11.79
N PHE A 8 6.15 -0.90 -10.67
CA PHE A 8 7.25 0.06 -10.57
C PHE A 8 8.26 -0.49 -9.56
N THR A 9 9.46 0.09 -9.54
CA THR A 9 10.54 -0.36 -8.66
C THR A 9 10.13 -0.21 -7.20
N PHE A 10 10.35 -1.24 -6.39
CA PHE A 10 9.99 -1.25 -4.97
C PHE A 10 10.98 -2.07 -4.14
N SER A 11 11.60 -1.43 -3.14
CA SER A 11 12.51 -1.95 -2.09
C SER A 11 13.69 -2.83 -2.54
N SER A 12 13.45 -3.92 -3.26
CA SER A 12 14.47 -4.86 -3.73
C SER A 12 14.42 -4.93 -5.24
N HIS A 13 15.45 -4.42 -5.91
CA HIS A 13 15.51 -4.39 -7.36
C HIS A 13 16.94 -4.50 -7.89
N SER A 14 17.04 -4.82 -9.17
CA SER A 14 18.28 -4.77 -9.95
C SER A 14 18.02 -3.95 -11.21
N MET A 15 18.96 -3.10 -11.59
CA MET A 15 18.89 -2.32 -12.83
C MET A 15 20.24 -2.28 -13.56
N PRO A 16 20.26 -2.09 -14.88
CA PRO A 16 21.52 -1.92 -15.62
C PRO A 16 22.28 -0.69 -15.12
N TRP A 17 23.59 -0.81 -14.98
CA TRP A 17 24.47 0.30 -14.60
C TRP A 17 24.33 1.51 -15.53
N GLN A 18 24.21 1.26 -16.84
CA GLN A 18 24.00 2.32 -17.82
C GLN A 18 22.72 3.13 -17.55
N ALA A 19 21.63 2.46 -17.15
CA ALA A 19 20.38 3.14 -16.84
C ALA A 19 20.49 4.03 -15.61
N LEU A 20 21.35 3.66 -14.65
CA LEU A 20 21.61 4.47 -13.46
C LEU A 20 22.43 5.71 -13.80
N ILE A 21 23.41 5.59 -14.71
CA ILE A 21 24.17 6.72 -15.23
C ILE A 21 23.26 7.67 -16.03
N ASP A 22 22.42 7.12 -16.92
CA ASP A 22 21.59 7.90 -17.84
C ASP A 22 20.57 8.82 -17.15
N VAL A 23 20.18 8.47 -15.91
CA VAL A 23 19.26 9.26 -15.08
C VAL A 23 19.97 10.12 -14.03
N GLY A 24 21.31 10.07 -13.96
CA GLY A 24 22.08 10.87 -13.01
C GLY A 24 22.01 10.35 -11.57
N PHE A 25 21.97 9.03 -11.39
CA PHE A 25 21.85 8.36 -10.09
C PHE A 25 20.52 8.63 -9.37
N TRP A 26 20.43 8.23 -8.10
CA TRP A 26 19.24 8.41 -7.29
C TRP A 26 19.14 9.82 -6.70
N GLN A 27 17.91 10.30 -6.53
CA GLN A 27 17.65 11.59 -5.91
C GLN A 27 17.79 11.47 -4.38
N ASN A 28 18.64 12.33 -3.80
CA ASN A 28 18.93 12.31 -2.35
C ASN A 28 17.95 13.15 -1.53
N ASP A 29 17.12 13.95 -2.18
CA ASP A 29 16.20 14.93 -1.58
C ASP A 29 14.75 14.44 -1.49
N ILE A 30 14.53 13.13 -1.72
CA ILE A 30 13.20 12.52 -1.73
C ILE A 30 13.10 11.35 -0.74
N VAL A 31 11.87 11.07 -0.32
CA VAL A 31 11.60 10.06 0.70
C VAL A 31 11.44 8.67 0.09
N THR A 32 10.91 8.61 -1.14
CA THR A 32 10.60 7.38 -1.88
C THR A 32 11.54 7.12 -3.06
N GLU A 33 12.84 7.30 -2.79
CA GLU A 33 13.95 7.09 -3.73
C GLU A 33 13.84 5.79 -4.54
N ASP A 34 13.59 4.66 -3.87
CA ASP A 34 13.47 3.33 -4.47
C ASP A 34 12.44 3.30 -5.62
N SER A 35 11.36 4.08 -5.51
CA SER A 35 10.28 4.14 -6.51
C SER A 35 10.49 5.26 -7.53
N ARG A 36 11.17 6.34 -7.15
CA ARG A 36 11.51 7.46 -8.05
C ARG A 36 12.38 7.01 -9.19
N ILE A 37 13.34 6.10 -8.95
CA ILE A 37 14.27 5.63 -9.99
C ILE A 37 13.52 5.05 -11.21
N PHE A 38 12.39 4.37 -10.98
CA PHE A 38 11.52 3.90 -12.06
C PHE A 38 11.00 5.06 -12.90
N TRP A 39 10.47 6.10 -12.26
CA TRP A 39 9.90 7.26 -12.94
C TRP A 39 10.94 8.10 -13.66
N GLN A 40 12.17 8.19 -13.12
CA GLN A 40 13.30 8.83 -13.80
C GLN A 40 13.63 8.09 -15.10
N CYS A 41 13.81 6.77 -15.03
CA CYS A 41 14.06 5.93 -16.21
C CYS A 41 12.88 5.99 -17.19
N PHE A 42 11.65 5.98 -16.68
CA PHE A 42 10.44 6.03 -17.51
C PHE A 42 10.37 7.32 -18.32
N VAL A 43 10.71 8.47 -17.72
CA VAL A 43 10.79 9.75 -18.44
C VAL A 43 11.99 9.78 -19.38
N ARG A 44 13.17 9.34 -18.92
CA ARG A 44 14.45 9.40 -19.67
C ARG A 44 14.45 8.58 -20.96
N TYR A 45 13.74 7.45 -20.97
CA TYR A 45 13.62 6.54 -22.11
C TYR A 45 12.27 6.65 -22.83
N ASP A 46 11.56 7.77 -22.68
CA ASP A 46 10.29 8.03 -23.37
C ASP A 46 9.24 6.91 -23.18
N GLY A 47 9.20 6.37 -21.97
CA GLY A 47 8.29 5.31 -21.56
C GLY A 47 8.71 3.92 -22.03
N ASN A 48 9.88 3.77 -22.65
CA ASN A 48 10.50 2.50 -23.00
C ASN A 48 11.35 1.94 -21.84
N TYR A 49 10.75 1.92 -20.65
CA TYR A 49 11.31 1.29 -19.46
C TYR A 49 10.23 0.44 -18.81
N ARG A 50 10.60 -0.77 -18.37
CA ARG A 50 9.67 -1.73 -17.75
C ARG A 50 10.35 -2.48 -16.62
N VAL A 51 9.55 -2.85 -15.63
CA VAL A 51 9.98 -3.74 -14.54
C VAL A 51 9.52 -5.15 -14.85
N THR A 52 10.43 -6.11 -14.72
CA THR A 52 10.12 -7.54 -14.84
C THR A 52 10.13 -8.14 -13.43
N PRO A 53 9.03 -8.79 -12.99
CA PRO A 53 8.98 -9.42 -11.68
C PRO A 53 9.90 -10.64 -11.63
N MET A 54 10.69 -10.75 -10.56
CA MET A 54 11.49 -11.93 -10.27
C MET A 54 10.87 -12.68 -9.09
N PHE A 55 10.51 -13.94 -9.30
CA PHE A 55 9.91 -14.79 -8.27
C PHE A 55 11.00 -15.51 -7.49
N MET A 56 11.63 -14.79 -6.56
CA MET A 56 12.62 -15.35 -5.66
C MET A 56 12.20 -15.13 -4.20
N PRO A 57 12.51 -16.06 -3.29
CA PRO A 57 12.23 -15.85 -1.87
C PRO A 57 13.10 -14.70 -1.36
N VAL A 58 12.45 -13.71 -0.73
CA VAL A 58 13.13 -12.59 -0.07
C VAL A 58 12.85 -12.70 1.42
N SER A 59 13.89 -12.89 2.23
CA SER A 59 13.80 -12.80 3.69
C SER A 59 13.90 -11.33 4.10
N MET A 60 12.76 -10.72 4.43
CA MET A 60 12.74 -9.38 5.02
C MET A 60 12.63 -9.48 6.54
N ASP A 61 13.53 -8.79 7.25
CA ASP A 61 13.41 -8.60 8.69
C ASP A 61 12.13 -7.83 9.01
N THR A 62 11.34 -8.35 9.96
CA THR A 62 10.20 -7.61 10.50
C THR A 62 10.67 -6.31 11.17
N VAL A 63 9.83 -5.29 11.22
CA VAL A 63 10.11 -3.96 11.82
C VAL A 63 10.18 -4.02 13.37
N TYR A 64 10.44 -5.21 13.91
CA TYR A 64 10.48 -5.48 15.33
C TYR A 64 11.69 -4.80 15.96
N THR A 65 11.42 -4.05 17.03
CA THR A 65 12.42 -3.24 17.75
C THR A 65 12.51 -3.60 19.23
N GLY A 66 12.12 -4.82 19.60
CA GLY A 66 12.15 -5.31 20.98
C GLY A 66 10.92 -4.94 21.82
N SER A 67 10.25 -3.81 21.53
CA SER A 67 9.02 -3.40 22.22
C SER A 67 7.80 -3.39 21.28
N PHE A 68 6.64 -3.86 21.77
CA PHE A 68 5.38 -3.90 21.02
C PHE A 68 4.93 -2.51 20.58
N TRP A 69 4.94 -1.54 21.50
CA TRP A 69 4.55 -0.15 21.21
C TRP A 69 5.49 0.51 20.20
N GLN A 70 6.79 0.29 20.34
CA GLN A 70 7.79 0.82 19.41
C GLN A 70 7.63 0.21 18.01
N THR A 71 7.32 -1.09 17.94
CA THR A 71 7.03 -1.78 16.68
C THR A 71 5.78 -1.20 16.01
N MET A 72 4.70 -0.90 16.75
CA MET A 72 3.52 -0.25 16.19
C MET A 72 3.83 1.15 15.64
N VAL A 73 4.58 1.97 16.39
CA VAL A 73 5.00 3.31 15.93
C VAL A 73 5.85 3.22 14.67
N ASN A 74 6.78 2.26 14.61
CA ASN A 74 7.64 2.07 13.44
C ASN A 74 6.85 1.55 12.24
N GLN A 75 5.88 0.66 12.44
CA GLN A 75 4.98 0.20 11.38
C GLN A 75 4.16 1.37 10.82
N TYR A 76 3.63 2.23 11.68
CA TYR A 76 2.94 3.45 11.26
C TYR A 76 3.86 4.35 10.42
N LYS A 77 5.09 4.61 10.88
CA LYS A 77 6.07 5.42 10.14
C LYS A 77 6.43 4.80 8.78
N GLN A 78 6.55 3.48 8.71
CA GLN A 78 6.86 2.78 7.46
C GLN A 78 5.71 2.89 6.45
N GLN A 79 4.47 2.68 6.89
CA GLN A 79 3.28 2.84 6.04
C GLN A 79 3.13 4.28 5.56
N ARG A 80 3.38 5.25 6.45
CA ARG A 80 3.43 6.66 6.10
C ARG A 80 4.49 6.94 5.03
N ARG A 81 5.69 6.38 5.16
CA ARG A 81 6.76 6.54 4.16
C ARG A 81 6.32 6.02 2.78
N TRP A 82 5.67 4.86 2.74
CA TRP A 82 5.18 4.29 1.48
C TRP A 82 4.06 5.12 0.86
N ALA A 83 3.11 5.61 1.66
CA ALA A 83 2.04 6.46 1.17
C ALA A 83 2.53 7.85 0.74
N TYR A 84 3.65 8.32 1.29
CA TYR A 84 4.34 9.52 0.84
C TYR A 84 4.85 9.43 -0.61
N GLY A 85 4.91 8.23 -1.18
CA GLY A 85 5.19 8.02 -2.61
C GLY A 85 4.21 8.72 -3.56
N ALA A 86 3.11 9.27 -3.05
CA ALA A 86 2.27 10.22 -3.77
C ALA A 86 3.06 11.44 -4.32
N GLU A 87 4.26 11.74 -3.77
CA GLU A 87 5.21 12.71 -4.34
C GLU A 87 5.68 12.37 -5.77
N ASN A 88 5.50 11.12 -6.21
CA ASN A 88 5.78 10.71 -7.58
C ASN A 88 4.74 11.23 -8.58
N LEU A 89 3.54 11.57 -8.12
CA LEU A 89 2.45 12.08 -8.95
C LEU A 89 2.78 13.43 -9.62
N PRO A 90 3.16 14.49 -8.88
CA PRO A 90 3.53 15.75 -9.50
C PRO A 90 4.73 15.60 -10.42
N TYR A 91 5.73 14.77 -10.06
CA TYR A 91 6.87 14.48 -10.93
C TYR A 91 6.41 13.84 -12.26
N LEU A 92 5.58 12.78 -12.20
CA LEU A 92 5.09 12.14 -13.40
C LEU A 92 4.30 13.12 -14.27
N ILE A 93 3.45 13.96 -13.68
CA ILE A 93 2.67 14.97 -14.41
C ILE A 93 3.60 15.98 -15.08
N LEU A 94 4.48 16.64 -14.31
CA LEU A 94 5.35 17.71 -14.83
C LEU A 94 6.28 17.19 -15.93
N TYR A 95 6.98 16.09 -15.68
CA TYR A 95 7.99 15.57 -16.60
C TYR A 95 7.38 14.77 -17.76
N SER A 96 6.22 14.12 -17.58
CA SER A 96 5.57 13.41 -18.69
C SER A 96 4.69 14.30 -19.54
N VAL A 97 4.06 15.35 -19.01
CA VAL A 97 3.27 16.28 -19.82
C VAL A 97 4.18 17.14 -20.70
N TRP A 98 5.38 17.48 -20.21
CA TRP A 98 6.35 18.26 -20.98
C TRP A 98 7.30 17.42 -21.85
N GLY A 99 7.40 16.11 -21.60
CA GLY A 99 8.13 15.16 -22.44
C GLY A 99 7.37 14.80 -23.73
N LYS A 100 8.01 15.03 -24.89
CA LYS A 100 7.36 14.99 -26.22
C LYS A 100 7.13 13.59 -26.81
N HIS A 101 7.76 12.52 -26.31
CA HIS A 101 7.75 11.23 -27.03
C HIS A 101 7.04 10.07 -26.34
N ILE A 102 6.56 10.20 -25.09
CA ILE A 102 5.79 9.14 -24.44
C ILE A 102 4.34 9.11 -25.01
N PRO A 103 3.80 7.96 -25.44
CA PRO A 103 2.41 7.85 -25.90
C PRO A 103 1.38 8.24 -24.83
N TRP A 104 0.37 9.05 -25.19
CA TRP A 104 -0.64 9.56 -24.25
C TRP A 104 -1.35 8.45 -23.47
N ALA A 105 -1.76 7.36 -24.15
CA ALA A 105 -2.46 6.25 -23.51
C ALA A 105 -1.61 5.58 -22.41
N LYS A 106 -0.28 5.53 -22.60
CA LYS A 106 0.65 5.00 -21.60
C LYS A 106 0.74 5.95 -20.40
N LYS A 107 0.83 7.27 -20.63
CA LYS A 107 0.81 8.29 -19.57
C LYS A 107 -0.47 8.20 -18.74
N ALA A 108 -1.62 8.22 -19.41
CA ALA A 108 -2.94 8.18 -18.76
C ALA A 108 -3.13 6.93 -17.91
N ARG A 109 -2.67 5.77 -18.40
CA ARG A 109 -2.75 4.51 -17.65
C ARG A 109 -1.90 4.51 -16.38
N TYR A 110 -0.64 4.96 -16.44
CA TYR A 110 0.20 5.05 -15.24
C TYR A 110 -0.32 6.10 -14.26
N LEU A 111 -0.76 7.25 -14.77
CA LEU A 111 -1.35 8.31 -13.96
C LEU A 111 -2.63 7.83 -13.26
N TRP A 112 -3.53 7.18 -14.00
CA TRP A 112 -4.75 6.60 -13.45
C TRP A 112 -4.45 5.55 -12.39
N ASN A 113 -3.56 4.59 -12.68
CA ASN A 113 -3.18 3.54 -11.74
C ASN A 113 -2.62 4.13 -10.43
N MET A 114 -1.84 5.20 -10.52
CA MET A 114 -1.23 5.83 -9.35
C MET A 114 -2.25 6.67 -8.57
N LEU A 115 -3.06 7.47 -9.26
CA LEU A 115 -4.16 8.24 -8.66
C LEU A 115 -5.16 7.33 -7.96
N GLU A 116 -5.67 6.33 -8.67
CA GLU A 116 -6.61 5.35 -8.16
C GLU A 116 -6.00 4.60 -6.98
N GLY A 117 -4.75 4.13 -7.10
CA GLY A 117 -4.06 3.43 -6.02
C GLY A 117 -3.93 4.25 -4.73
N TYR A 118 -3.44 5.49 -4.83
CA TYR A 118 -3.27 6.37 -3.66
C TYR A 118 -4.60 6.86 -3.08
N TYR A 119 -5.60 7.11 -3.94
CA TYR A 119 -6.94 7.50 -3.50
C TYR A 119 -7.64 6.35 -2.78
N SER A 120 -7.65 5.15 -3.39
CA SER A 120 -8.24 3.95 -2.82
C SER A 120 -7.54 3.56 -1.51
N TRP A 121 -6.22 3.71 -1.41
CA TRP A 121 -5.50 3.40 -0.17
C TRP A 121 -5.91 4.31 0.99
N ALA A 122 -6.07 5.62 0.75
CA ALA A 122 -6.49 6.55 1.78
C ALA A 122 -7.98 6.35 2.16
N THR A 123 -8.86 6.17 1.18
CA THR A 123 -10.30 6.26 1.38
C THR A 123 -11.02 4.93 1.53
N ALA A 124 -10.60 3.87 0.83
CA ALA A 124 -11.37 2.62 0.76
C ALA A 124 -11.58 1.95 2.12
N PRO A 125 -10.58 1.81 3.01
CA PRO A 125 -10.81 1.21 4.33
C PRO A 125 -11.82 2.02 5.18
N ILE A 126 -11.76 3.36 5.10
CA ILE A 126 -12.70 4.26 5.80
C ILE A 126 -14.11 4.10 5.22
N ILE A 127 -14.26 4.16 3.89
CA ILE A 127 -15.54 4.04 3.19
C ILE A 127 -16.18 2.69 3.51
N ILE A 128 -15.43 1.60 3.40
CA ILE A 128 -15.93 0.26 3.69
C ILE A 128 -16.41 0.19 5.14
N PHE A 129 -15.60 0.63 6.10
CA PHE A 129 -15.96 0.52 7.51
C PHE A 129 -17.11 1.45 7.93
N LEU A 130 -17.07 2.72 7.51
CA LEU A 130 -18.07 3.73 7.87
C LEU A 130 -19.36 3.56 7.07
N LEU A 131 -19.33 3.53 5.72
CA LEU A 131 -20.54 3.42 4.91
C LEU A 131 -21.24 2.06 5.09
N GLY A 132 -20.55 1.03 5.57
CA GLY A 132 -21.17 -0.24 5.96
C GLY A 132 -22.23 -0.10 7.05
N ARG A 133 -22.11 0.92 7.91
CA ARG A 133 -22.96 1.10 9.10
C ARG A 133 -23.63 2.47 9.19
N LEU A 134 -23.08 3.50 8.55
CA LEU A 134 -23.61 4.87 8.58
C LEU A 134 -25.06 4.99 8.07
N PRO A 135 -25.43 4.39 6.92
CA PRO A 135 -26.80 4.48 6.42
C PRO A 135 -27.83 3.88 7.38
N LEU A 136 -27.44 2.86 8.17
CA LEU A 136 -28.33 2.23 9.14
C LEU A 136 -28.50 3.05 10.43
N TYR A 137 -27.60 3.99 10.70
CA TYR A 137 -27.63 4.82 11.91
C TYR A 137 -28.44 6.11 11.73
N PHE A 138 -28.47 6.66 10.52
CA PHE A 138 -29.22 7.89 10.20
C PHE A 138 -30.63 7.66 9.67
N VAL A 139 -31.03 6.41 9.40
CA VAL A 139 -32.41 6.07 9.04
C VAL A 139 -33.22 5.95 10.33
N GLY A 140 -33.90 7.05 10.70
CA GLY A 140 -35.02 7.02 11.64
C GLY A 140 -36.23 6.29 11.02
N PRO A 141 -37.21 5.83 11.82
CA PRO A 141 -38.35 5.05 11.34
C PRO A 141 -39.26 5.76 10.32
N ASP A 142 -39.21 7.08 10.20
CA ASP A 142 -40.38 7.85 9.75
C ASP A 142 -40.22 8.74 8.51
N GLU A 143 -39.09 8.78 7.81
CA GLU A 143 -39.00 9.67 6.63
C GLU A 143 -38.50 8.97 5.37
N GLY A 144 -39.29 9.13 4.29
CA GLY A 144 -39.15 8.54 2.97
C GLY A 144 -37.84 8.88 2.26
N ALA A 145 -36.75 8.36 2.79
CA ALA A 145 -35.41 8.52 2.29
C ALA A 145 -35.26 7.69 1.01
N SER A 146 -35.28 8.40 -0.13
CA SER A 146 -34.74 8.05 -1.47
C SER A 146 -34.38 6.58 -1.68
N LEU A 147 -34.90 5.95 -2.74
CA LEU A 147 -34.52 4.60 -3.22
C LEU A 147 -33.01 4.29 -3.15
N ILE A 148 -32.13 5.31 -3.19
CA ILE A 148 -30.68 5.18 -3.00
C ILE A 148 -30.30 4.84 -1.55
N ILE A 149 -30.93 5.45 -0.55
CA ILE A 149 -30.66 5.25 0.89
C ILE A 149 -31.15 3.87 1.35
N TYR A 150 -32.20 3.31 0.75
CA TYR A 150 -32.67 1.95 1.03
C TYR A 150 -31.80 0.88 0.33
N ASN A 151 -31.43 1.09 -0.94
CA ASN A 151 -30.67 0.10 -1.70
C ASN A 151 -29.16 0.12 -1.40
N ALA A 152 -28.58 1.27 -1.06
CA ALA A 152 -27.15 1.39 -0.76
C ALA A 152 -26.66 0.46 0.36
N PRO A 153 -27.28 0.41 1.56
CA PRO A 153 -26.87 -0.51 2.61
C PRO A 153 -27.06 -1.97 2.21
N GLN A 154 -28.07 -2.30 1.39
CA GLN A 154 -28.29 -3.66 0.96
C GLN A 154 -27.27 -4.13 -0.08
N THR A 155 -26.95 -3.31 -1.08
CA THR A 155 -25.86 -3.58 -2.04
C THR A 155 -24.51 -3.67 -1.31
N LEU A 156 -24.27 -2.79 -0.34
CA LEU A 156 -23.04 -2.81 0.44
C LEU A 156 -22.94 -4.04 1.35
N ARG A 157 -24.06 -4.50 1.93
CA ARG A 157 -24.14 -5.76 2.68
C ARG A 157 -23.78 -6.95 1.80
N TRP A 158 -24.26 -7.00 0.55
CA TRP A 158 -23.88 -8.04 -0.41
C TRP A 158 -22.40 -7.98 -0.77
N LEU A 159 -21.86 -6.79 -1.04
CA LEU A 159 -20.43 -6.57 -1.29
C LEU A 159 -19.58 -7.02 -0.10
N MET A 160 -19.99 -6.67 1.13
CA MET A 160 -19.29 -7.11 2.35
C MET A 160 -19.38 -8.61 2.57
N MET A 161 -20.54 -9.24 2.35
CA MET A 161 -20.67 -10.69 2.43
C MET A 161 -19.76 -11.39 1.43
N LEU A 162 -19.73 -10.94 0.17
CA LEU A 162 -18.83 -11.49 -0.85
C LEU A 162 -17.36 -11.27 -0.48
N ALA A 163 -17.00 -10.10 0.03
CA ALA A 163 -15.65 -9.82 0.51
C ALA A 163 -15.27 -10.70 1.72
N MET A 164 -16.18 -10.93 2.66
CA MET A 164 -15.98 -11.83 3.80
C MET A 164 -15.80 -13.28 3.36
N ILE A 165 -16.60 -13.76 2.40
CA ILE A 165 -16.43 -15.10 1.83
C ILE A 165 -15.05 -15.23 1.18
N GLY A 166 -14.66 -14.25 0.35
CA GLY A 166 -13.34 -14.23 -0.27
C GLY A 166 -12.20 -14.21 0.76
N LEU A 167 -12.37 -13.47 1.85
CA LEU A 167 -11.42 -13.40 2.95
C LEU A 167 -11.31 -14.72 3.72
N VAL A 168 -12.43 -15.39 4.01
CA VAL A 168 -12.45 -16.72 4.63
C VAL A 168 -11.78 -17.75 3.72
N LEU A 169 -12.10 -17.74 2.42
CA LEU A 169 -11.45 -18.62 1.44
C LEU A 169 -9.94 -18.37 1.36
N SER A 170 -9.52 -17.09 1.38
CA SER A 170 -8.11 -16.71 1.40
C SER A 170 -7.42 -17.17 2.70
N ALA A 171 -8.09 -17.06 3.84
CA ALA A 171 -7.59 -17.56 5.12
C ALA A 171 -7.38 -19.08 5.10
N VAL A 172 -8.38 -19.84 4.60
CA VAL A 172 -8.30 -21.29 4.46
C VAL A 172 -7.16 -21.69 3.52
N LEU A 173 -7.09 -21.08 2.33
CA LEU A 173 -5.99 -21.33 1.38
C LEU A 173 -4.63 -20.99 1.98
N SER A 174 -4.52 -19.86 2.69
CA SER A 174 -3.28 -19.48 3.38
C SER A 174 -2.89 -20.50 4.43
N THR A 175 -3.84 -21.05 5.20
CA THR A 175 -3.54 -22.09 6.18
C THR A 175 -3.13 -23.43 5.56
N ILE A 176 -3.65 -23.76 4.37
CA ILE A 176 -3.25 -24.97 3.63
C ILE A 176 -1.85 -24.80 3.02
N LEU A 177 -1.52 -23.60 2.54
CA LEU A 177 -0.22 -23.28 1.94
C LEU A 177 0.88 -23.05 2.98
N LEU A 178 0.52 -22.79 4.25
CA LEU A 178 1.48 -22.62 5.32
C LEU A 178 2.18 -23.96 5.62
N PRO A 179 3.51 -23.98 5.79
CA PRO A 179 4.22 -25.18 6.20
C PRO A 179 3.70 -25.68 7.56
N PRO A 180 3.77 -26.99 7.83
CA PRO A 180 3.27 -27.56 9.07
C PRO A 180 3.91 -26.85 10.26
N LYS A 181 3.07 -26.56 11.26
CA LYS A 181 3.44 -25.83 12.48
C LYS A 181 4.75 -26.42 13.06
N PRO A 182 5.78 -25.60 13.32
CA PRO A 182 6.99 -26.09 13.99
C PRO A 182 6.63 -26.63 15.38
N ALA A 183 7.15 -27.82 15.72
CA ALA A 183 6.78 -28.61 16.91
C ALA A 183 6.91 -27.85 18.24
N ASN A 184 7.72 -26.79 18.28
CA ASN A 184 8.08 -26.05 19.48
C ASN A 184 7.15 -24.86 19.82
N ARG A 185 5.91 -24.82 19.32
CA ARG A 185 4.99 -23.68 19.53
C ARG A 185 3.62 -24.11 20.07
N SER A 186 3.00 -23.29 20.92
CA SER A 186 1.68 -23.57 21.54
C SER A 186 0.52 -23.51 20.53
N PRO A 187 -0.53 -24.35 20.66
CA PRO A 187 -1.77 -24.26 19.87
C PRO A 187 -2.55 -22.95 20.09
N PHE A 188 -2.28 -22.21 21.17
CA PHE A 188 -2.87 -20.89 21.44
C PHE A 188 -2.63 -19.88 20.30
N ARG A 189 -1.60 -20.09 19.46
CA ARG A 189 -1.34 -19.25 18.28
C ARG A 189 -2.45 -19.31 17.24
N TYR A 190 -3.21 -20.39 17.14
CA TYR A 190 -4.37 -20.44 16.23
C TYR A 190 -5.47 -19.47 16.67
N VAL A 191 -5.69 -19.32 17.99
CA VAL A 191 -6.61 -18.31 18.53
C VAL A 191 -6.11 -16.90 18.23
N LEU A 192 -4.80 -16.65 18.38
CA LEU A 192 -4.19 -15.37 18.00
C LEU A 192 -4.34 -15.08 16.49
N MET A 193 -4.23 -16.10 15.63
CA MET A 193 -4.46 -15.94 14.18
C MET A 193 -5.92 -15.57 13.88
N VAL A 194 -6.89 -16.19 14.56
CA VAL A 194 -8.31 -15.81 14.40
C VAL A 194 -8.55 -14.39 14.91
N LEU A 195 -7.95 -14.00 16.03
CA LEU A 195 -8.05 -12.65 16.57
C LEU A 195 -7.46 -11.60 15.60
N GLN A 196 -6.37 -11.93 14.89
CA GLN A 196 -5.80 -11.07 13.85
C GLN A 196 -6.80 -10.77 12.73
N TRP A 197 -7.62 -11.76 12.33
CA TRP A 197 -8.67 -11.55 11.33
C TRP A 197 -9.78 -10.61 11.80
N VAL A 198 -10.16 -10.67 13.07
CA VAL A 198 -11.15 -9.75 13.66
C VAL A 198 -10.59 -8.32 13.75
N LEU A 199 -9.30 -8.19 14.07
CA LEU A 199 -8.62 -6.90 14.16
C LEU A 199 -8.27 -6.31 12.78
N PHE A 200 -8.33 -7.11 11.71
CA PHE A 200 -7.88 -6.71 10.38
C PHE A 200 -8.55 -5.45 9.82
N PRO A 201 -9.89 -5.28 9.86
CA PRO A 201 -10.53 -4.06 9.35
C PRO A 201 -10.10 -2.80 10.11
N VAL A 202 -9.95 -2.91 11.43
CA VAL A 202 -9.49 -1.80 12.29
C VAL A 202 -8.02 -1.48 12.00
N ALA A 203 -7.18 -2.51 11.87
CA ALA A 203 -5.77 -2.36 11.53
C ALA A 203 -5.57 -1.70 10.15
N MET A 204 -6.39 -2.03 9.16
CA MET A 204 -6.36 -1.42 7.82
C MET A 204 -6.66 0.09 7.85
N ILE A 205 -7.50 0.55 8.78
CA ILE A 205 -7.76 1.98 8.95
C ILE A 205 -6.58 2.64 9.66
N ILE A 206 -6.18 2.10 10.82
CA ILE A 206 -5.14 2.70 11.68
C ILE A 206 -3.77 2.73 11.01
N PHE A 207 -3.39 1.63 10.36
CA PHE A 207 -2.07 1.48 9.73
C PHE A 207 -2.09 1.61 8.20
N GLY A 208 -3.27 1.74 7.58
CA GLY A 208 -3.39 1.96 6.13
C GLY A 208 -3.91 3.36 5.82
N SER A 209 -5.21 3.60 6.02
CA SER A 209 -5.85 4.88 5.66
C SER A 209 -5.28 6.08 6.38
N ILE A 210 -5.14 6.03 7.71
CA ILE A 210 -4.66 7.17 8.50
C ILE A 210 -3.25 7.62 8.08
N PRO A 211 -2.22 6.75 8.01
CA PRO A 211 -0.89 7.18 7.57
C PRO A 211 -0.88 7.63 6.10
N ALA A 212 -1.77 7.09 5.25
CA ALA A 212 -1.91 7.55 3.88
C ALA A 212 -2.46 8.99 3.81
N THR A 213 -3.53 9.27 4.55
CA THR A 213 -4.10 10.62 4.64
C THR A 213 -3.12 11.61 5.30
N ASP A 214 -2.39 11.21 6.35
CA ASP A 214 -1.34 12.05 6.98
C ASP A 214 -0.25 12.43 5.95
N SER A 215 0.21 11.46 5.17
CA SER A 215 1.24 11.68 4.13
C SER A 215 0.78 12.64 3.05
N GLN A 216 -0.42 12.42 2.51
CA GLN A 216 -1.00 13.25 1.46
C GLN A 216 -1.30 14.66 1.97
N THR A 217 -1.81 14.81 3.19
CA THR A 217 -2.07 16.12 3.81
C THR A 217 -0.76 16.89 4.05
N ARG A 218 0.31 16.20 4.45
CA ARG A 218 1.65 16.80 4.60
C ARG A 218 2.21 17.31 3.28
N LEU A 219 2.04 16.54 2.20
CA LEU A 219 2.42 16.97 0.84
C LEU A 219 1.64 18.21 0.42
N LEU A 220 0.32 18.25 0.69
CA LEU A 220 -0.54 19.39 0.37
C LEU A 220 -0.20 20.66 1.18
N THR A 221 0.17 20.49 2.46
CA THR A 221 0.43 21.60 3.39
C THR A 221 1.90 22.04 3.44
N GLY A 222 2.77 21.46 2.60
CA GLY A 222 4.20 21.77 2.55
C GLY A 222 5.00 21.30 3.78
N LYS A 223 4.43 20.44 4.63
CA LYS A 223 5.11 19.87 5.80
C LYS A 223 5.84 18.59 5.40
N TYR A 224 6.88 18.73 4.58
CA TYR A 224 7.57 17.59 3.97
C TYR A 224 8.19 16.63 5.01
N LEU A 225 8.21 15.34 4.69
CA LEU A 225 8.82 14.34 5.56
C LEU A 225 10.35 14.40 5.41
N GLY A 226 11.06 14.46 6.54
CA GLY A 226 12.51 14.25 6.55
C GLY A 226 12.89 12.77 6.39
N PHE A 227 14.16 12.51 6.07
CA PHE A 227 14.68 11.14 5.99
C PHE A 227 14.73 10.52 7.39
N TRP A 228 13.88 9.50 7.64
CA TRP A 228 13.86 8.75 8.90
C TRP A 228 14.33 7.31 8.66
N VAL A 229 15.40 6.92 9.36
CA VAL A 229 15.93 5.56 9.33
C VAL A 229 15.18 4.71 10.33
N THR A 230 14.54 3.65 9.86
CA THR A 230 13.94 2.63 10.73
C THR A 230 15.06 1.91 11.48
N THR A 231 15.14 2.10 12.79
CA THR A 231 16.01 1.29 13.66
C THR A 231 15.58 -0.16 13.55
N LYS A 232 16.47 -1.03 13.07
CA LYS A 232 16.28 -2.49 13.06
C LYS A 232 17.18 -3.08 14.12
N HIS A 233 16.63 -3.84 15.06
CA HIS A 233 17.46 -4.59 16.00
C HIS A 233 17.94 -5.85 15.29
N ARG A 234 19.23 -5.93 14.97
CA ARG A 234 19.87 -7.22 14.71
C ARG A 234 20.26 -7.80 16.06
N GLU A 235 19.80 -9.00 16.39
CA GLU A 235 20.53 -9.80 17.37
C GLU A 235 21.88 -10.12 16.72
N SER A 236 22.97 -9.67 17.34
CA SER A 236 24.31 -10.15 16.98
C SER A 236 24.30 -11.65 17.21
N ALA A 237 24.36 -12.42 16.11
CA ALA A 237 24.72 -13.82 16.20
C ALA A 237 26.13 -13.86 16.81
N ASN A 238 26.20 -14.12 18.12
CA ASN A 238 27.47 -14.41 18.77
C ASN A 238 28.00 -15.71 18.13
N SER A 239 29.22 -15.59 17.59
CA SER A 239 30.14 -16.67 17.26
C SER A 239 30.27 -17.71 18.37
#